data_AF-K8EQB9-F1
#
_entry.id   AF-K8EQB9-F1
#
_cell.length_a   1.000
_cell.length_b   1.000
_cell.length_c   1.000
_cell.angle_alpha   90.00
_cell.angle_beta   90.00
_cell.angle_gamma   90.00
#
_symmetry.space_group_name_H-M   'P 1'
#
loop_
_entity.id
_entity.type
_entity.pdbx_description
1 polymer ?
#
loop_
_entity_poly.entity_id
_entity_poly.type
_entity_poly.pdbx_seq_one_letter_code
_entity_poly.pdbx_strand_id
1 'polypeptide(L)'
;MYRNASQKFQRHLSKLPRALLPRKLENTNKWQKPEFSLRKLAELRKKAIELHVPWPAKAHDKARKPEKFPALRPLKGHKRLREEHVKMREMKLKRAEERQEEVMREHKLRKQKRAKGVDFILDEIFLTKKEKTIKMRTIADSQVMKTNATTESSSSNASKKKKE
;
A
#
# COMPACT_ATOMS: atom_id res chain seq x y z
N MET A 1 -11.59 33.45 -41.86
CA MET A 1 -10.92 34.62 -42.48
C MET A 1 -10.78 34.61 -44.01
N TYR A 2 -11.01 33.50 -44.74
CA TYR A 2 -10.79 33.44 -46.21
C TYR A 2 -12.04 33.01 -46.98
N ARG A 3 -13.19 33.66 -46.73
CA ARG A 3 -14.44 33.31 -47.42
C ARG A 3 -14.40 33.74 -48.89
N ASN A 4 -13.88 34.94 -49.17
CA ASN A 4 -13.81 35.52 -50.53
C ASN A 4 -12.40 36.05 -50.93
N ALA A 5 -11.38 35.87 -50.08
CA ALA A 5 -10.07 36.52 -50.26
C ALA A 5 -9.02 35.57 -50.86
N SER A 6 -9.18 35.21 -52.13
CA SER A 6 -8.28 34.28 -52.87
C SER A 6 -6.82 34.75 -52.87
N GLN A 7 -6.58 36.05 -53.10
CA GLN A 7 -5.23 36.62 -53.13
C GLN A 7 -4.56 36.61 -51.75
N LYS A 8 -5.32 36.91 -50.68
CA LYS A 8 -4.82 36.88 -49.30
C LYS A 8 -4.46 35.44 -48.89
N PHE A 9 -5.26 34.47 -49.33
CA PHE A 9 -5.01 33.05 -49.10
C PHE A 9 -3.72 32.58 -49.79
N GLN A 10 -3.52 32.89 -51.07
CA GLN A 10 -2.30 32.54 -51.80
C GLN A 10 -1.04 33.18 -51.18
N ARG A 11 -1.12 34.46 -50.77
CA ARG A 11 -0.02 35.16 -50.08
C ARG A 11 0.35 34.52 -48.74
N HIS A 12 -0.61 34.00 -48.01
CA HIS A 12 -0.34 33.32 -46.74
C HIS A 12 0.14 31.88 -46.94
N LEU A 13 -0.33 31.19 -47.97
CA LEU A 13 0.20 29.87 -48.35
C LEU A 13 1.68 29.93 -48.76
N SER A 14 2.09 30.95 -49.53
CA SER A 14 3.49 31.08 -49.95
C SER A 14 4.43 31.37 -48.77
N LYS A 15 3.97 32.11 -47.76
CA LYS A 15 4.74 32.39 -46.53
C LYS A 15 4.78 31.22 -45.53
N LEU A 16 3.91 30.21 -45.72
CA LEU A 16 3.70 29.12 -44.77
C LEU A 16 5.00 28.42 -44.33
N PRO A 17 5.97 28.07 -45.21
CA PRO A 17 7.17 27.34 -44.78
C PRO A 17 8.02 28.08 -43.74
N ARG A 18 8.05 29.42 -43.80
CA ARG A 18 8.81 30.26 -42.87
C ARG A 18 7.99 30.74 -41.69
N ALA A 19 6.68 30.90 -41.88
CA ALA A 19 5.75 31.40 -40.86
C ALA A 19 5.47 30.38 -39.73
N LEU A 20 5.78 29.10 -39.95
CA LEU A 20 5.59 28.01 -38.99
C LEU A 20 6.76 27.83 -38.01
N LEU A 21 7.94 28.34 -38.37
CA LEU A 21 9.14 28.15 -37.56
C LEU A 21 9.27 29.29 -36.54
N PRO A 22 9.60 28.99 -35.28
CA PRO A 22 9.98 30.02 -34.33
C PRO A 22 11.29 30.66 -34.80
N ARG A 23 11.43 31.97 -34.59
CA ARG A 23 12.64 32.71 -34.96
C ARG A 23 13.44 33.03 -33.70
N LYS A 24 14.76 32.84 -33.74
CA LYS A 24 15.63 33.30 -32.65
C LYS A 24 15.82 34.81 -32.79
N LEU A 25 15.61 35.55 -31.70
CA LEU A 25 15.91 36.98 -31.69
C LEU A 25 17.44 37.16 -31.65
N GLU A 26 17.98 38.02 -32.50
CA GLU A 26 19.45 38.18 -32.60
C GLU A 26 20.04 38.78 -31.31
N ASN A 27 19.32 39.70 -30.69
CA ASN A 27 19.80 40.46 -29.53
C ASN A 27 19.46 39.80 -28.18
N THR A 28 18.70 38.70 -28.17
CA THR A 28 18.32 38.02 -26.92
C THR A 28 18.34 36.51 -27.12
N ASN A 29 18.70 35.72 -26.10
CA ASN A 29 18.60 34.26 -26.19
C ASN A 29 17.14 33.74 -26.08
N LYS A 30 16.18 34.51 -26.58
CA LYS A 30 14.74 34.20 -26.55
C LYS A 30 14.27 33.81 -27.95
N TRP A 31 13.34 32.86 -27.98
CA TRP A 31 12.67 32.45 -29.21
C TRP A 31 11.37 33.23 -29.38
N GLN A 32 11.22 33.86 -30.55
CA GLN A 32 9.97 34.45 -30.97
C GLN A 32 9.00 33.35 -31.42
N LYS A 33 7.73 33.52 -31.04
CA LYS A 33 6.65 32.64 -31.49
C LYS A 33 6.55 32.67 -33.03
N PRO A 34 6.10 31.57 -33.66
CA PRO A 34 5.82 31.54 -35.08
C PRO A 34 4.84 32.65 -35.51
N GLU A 35 4.97 33.12 -36.74
CA GLU A 35 4.14 34.19 -37.32
C GLU A 35 2.65 33.78 -37.40
N PHE A 36 2.38 32.50 -37.65
CA PHE A 36 1.01 31.98 -37.69
C PHE A 36 0.68 31.17 -36.44
N SER A 37 -0.45 31.51 -35.81
CA SER A 37 -1.03 30.69 -34.74
C SER A 37 -1.55 29.36 -35.28
N LEU A 38 -1.65 28.36 -34.39
CA LEU A 38 -2.20 27.04 -34.72
C LEU A 38 -3.63 27.12 -35.30
N ARG A 39 -4.45 28.05 -34.80
CA ARG A 39 -5.79 28.32 -35.33
C ARG A 39 -5.73 28.79 -36.79
N LYS A 40 -4.87 29.77 -37.08
CA LYS A 40 -4.70 30.31 -38.44
C LYS A 40 -4.19 29.23 -39.42
N LEU A 41 -3.29 28.37 -38.95
CA LEU A 41 -2.80 27.21 -39.70
C LEU A 41 -3.94 26.25 -40.04
N ALA A 42 -4.79 25.90 -39.05
CA ALA A 42 -5.93 25.02 -39.27
C ALA A 42 -6.93 25.63 -40.27
N GLU A 43 -7.20 26.94 -40.19
CA GLU A 43 -8.05 27.64 -41.16
C GLU A 43 -7.46 27.61 -42.59
N LEU A 44 -6.14 27.84 -42.74
CA LEU A 44 -5.46 27.73 -44.02
C LEU A 44 -5.51 26.30 -44.57
N ARG A 45 -5.35 25.29 -43.71
CA ARG A 45 -5.40 23.88 -44.11
C ARG A 45 -6.78 23.47 -44.59
N LYS A 46 -7.84 23.88 -43.88
CA LYS A 46 -9.23 23.64 -44.30
C LYS A 46 -9.49 24.24 -45.68
N LYS A 47 -9.07 25.49 -45.90
CA LYS A 47 -9.23 26.17 -47.19
C LYS A 47 -8.39 25.56 -48.31
N ALA A 48 -7.19 25.06 -48.02
CA ALA A 48 -6.37 24.34 -49.00
C ALA A 48 -7.02 23.01 -49.44
N ILE A 49 -7.64 22.29 -48.50
CA ILE A 49 -8.39 21.07 -48.80
C ILE A 49 -9.63 21.40 -49.66
N GLU A 50 -10.41 22.42 -49.28
CA GLU A 50 -11.60 22.87 -50.04
C GLU A 50 -11.27 23.27 -51.48
N LEU A 51 -10.11 23.91 -51.69
CA LEU A 51 -9.68 24.41 -53.00
C LEU A 51 -8.76 23.42 -53.75
N HIS A 52 -8.56 22.21 -53.24
CA HIS A 52 -7.65 21.19 -53.80
C HIS A 52 -6.22 21.70 -54.07
N VAL A 53 -5.75 22.68 -53.29
CA VAL A 53 -4.40 23.24 -53.43
C VAL A 53 -3.41 22.39 -52.63
N PRO A 54 -2.26 22.00 -53.21
CA PRO A 54 -1.27 21.20 -52.50
C PRO A 54 -0.73 21.95 -51.28
N TRP A 55 -0.68 21.25 -50.14
CA TRP A 55 -0.20 21.82 -48.88
C TRP A 55 1.34 21.87 -48.88
N PRO A 56 1.97 23.07 -48.83
CA PRO A 56 3.42 23.18 -49.03
C PRO A 56 4.25 22.80 -47.79
N ALA A 57 3.64 22.73 -46.60
CA ALA A 57 4.34 22.43 -45.36
C ALA A 57 4.33 20.93 -45.02
N LYS A 58 5.07 20.12 -45.79
CA LYS A 58 5.27 18.68 -45.52
C LYS A 58 6.01 18.40 -44.20
N ALA A 59 6.87 19.33 -43.75
CA ALA A 59 7.72 19.14 -42.57
C ALA A 59 6.99 19.20 -41.21
N HIS A 60 5.80 19.81 -41.15
CA HIS A 60 4.99 19.90 -39.92
C HIS A 60 3.87 18.89 -39.84
N ASP A 61 3.61 18.16 -40.92
CA ASP A 61 3.06 16.82 -40.81
C ASP A 61 4.15 15.93 -40.18
N LYS A 62 4.41 16.14 -38.88
CA LYS A 62 4.76 15.02 -38.01
C LYS A 62 3.55 14.10 -38.09
N ALA A 63 3.46 13.32 -39.18
CA ALA A 63 2.47 12.29 -39.35
C ALA A 63 2.39 11.61 -37.99
N ARG A 64 1.17 11.45 -37.48
CA ARG A 64 0.91 10.76 -36.22
C ARG A 64 1.38 9.32 -36.44
N LYS A 65 2.70 9.10 -36.37
CA LYS A 65 3.32 7.81 -36.57
C LYS A 65 2.65 6.90 -35.56
N PRO A 66 2.10 5.75 -35.96
CA PRO A 66 1.31 4.92 -35.08
C PRO A 66 2.07 4.54 -33.80
N GLU A 67 3.40 4.41 -33.92
CA GLU A 67 4.36 4.19 -32.82
C GLU A 67 4.31 5.22 -31.69
N LYS A 68 3.81 6.44 -31.95
CA LYS A 68 3.70 7.50 -30.94
C LYS A 68 2.40 7.44 -30.15
N PHE A 69 1.46 6.55 -30.50
CA PHE A 69 0.23 6.39 -29.74
C PHE A 69 0.52 5.71 -28.39
N PRO A 70 0.23 6.38 -27.26
CA PRO A 70 0.44 5.81 -25.92
C PRO A 70 -0.34 4.51 -25.68
N ALA A 71 -1.41 4.26 -26.44
CA ALA A 71 -2.21 3.04 -26.36
C ALA A 71 -1.44 1.77 -26.75
N LEU A 72 -0.37 1.89 -27.55
CA LEU A 72 0.49 0.76 -27.93
C LEU A 72 1.61 0.50 -26.91
N ARG A 73 1.78 1.37 -25.91
CA ARG A 73 2.79 1.17 -24.87
C ARG A 73 2.27 0.17 -23.84
N PRO A 74 3.11 -0.74 -23.33
CA PRO A 74 2.70 -1.64 -22.27
C PRO A 74 2.23 -0.84 -21.05
N LEU A 75 1.09 -1.24 -20.50
CA LEU A 75 0.52 -0.61 -19.31
C LEU A 75 1.39 -0.95 -18.10
N LYS A 76 1.64 0.06 -17.24
CA LYS A 76 2.46 -0.08 -16.02
C LYS A 76 1.95 -1.16 -15.05
N GLY A 77 0.64 -1.45 -15.06
CA GLY A 77 -0.01 -2.36 -14.12
C GLY A 77 -0.17 -1.79 -12.71
N HIS A 78 -1.15 -2.31 -11.96
CA HIS A 78 -1.37 -1.94 -10.56
C HIS A 78 -0.25 -2.50 -9.67
N LYS A 79 0.08 -1.80 -8.56
CA LYS A 79 1.14 -2.21 -7.63
C LYS A 79 0.94 -3.65 -7.14
N ARG A 80 -0.28 -4.01 -6.76
CA ARG A 80 -0.65 -5.37 -6.32
C ARG A 80 -0.29 -6.43 -7.36
N LEU A 81 -0.68 -6.23 -8.62
CA LEU A 81 -0.40 -7.18 -9.72
C LEU A 81 1.09 -7.28 -10.01
N ARG A 82 1.84 -6.18 -9.89
CA ARG A 82 3.31 -6.20 -10.04
C ARG A 82 4.02 -6.99 -8.94
N GLU A 83 3.48 -6.96 -7.72
CA GLU A 83 4.06 -7.62 -6.55
C GLU A 83 3.60 -9.07 -6.38
N GLU A 84 2.43 -9.44 -6.92
CA GLU A 84 1.93 -10.82 -6.94
C GLU A 84 2.93 -11.76 -7.65
N HIS A 85 3.54 -11.33 -8.75
CA HIS A 85 4.60 -12.11 -9.43
C HIS A 85 5.85 -12.34 -8.58
N VAL A 86 6.11 -11.49 -7.58
CA VAL A 86 7.33 -11.57 -6.78
C VAL A 86 7.20 -12.60 -5.64
N LYS A 87 6.04 -13.25 -5.45
CA LYS A 87 5.78 -14.29 -4.41
C LYS A 87 6.23 -13.91 -2.98
N MET A 88 6.60 -12.66 -2.71
CA MET A 88 7.16 -12.21 -1.43
C MET A 88 6.14 -12.36 -0.31
N ARG A 89 4.85 -12.19 -0.62
CA ARG A 89 3.77 -12.39 0.32
C ARG A 89 3.62 -13.86 0.69
N GLU A 90 3.68 -14.76 -0.29
CA GLU A 90 3.59 -16.20 -0.08
C GLU A 90 4.79 -16.73 0.72
N MET A 91 6.00 -16.26 0.42
CA MET A 91 7.21 -16.62 1.17
C MET A 91 7.16 -16.16 2.62
N LYS A 92 6.62 -14.95 2.88
CA LYS A 92 6.42 -14.47 4.25
C LYS A 92 5.37 -15.28 5.01
N LEU A 93 4.30 -15.72 4.34
CA LEU A 93 3.28 -16.56 4.94
C LEU A 93 3.85 -17.94 5.31
N LYS A 94 4.54 -18.61 4.38
CA LYS A 94 5.20 -19.91 4.66
C LYS A 94 6.17 -19.82 5.83
N ARG A 95 7.01 -18.79 5.88
CA ARG A 95 7.95 -18.58 6.99
C ARG A 95 7.23 -18.29 8.32
N ALA A 96 6.05 -17.68 8.28
CA ALA A 96 5.25 -17.45 9.47
C ALA A 96 4.56 -18.74 9.94
N GLU A 97 4.08 -19.57 9.01
CA GLU A 97 3.50 -20.88 9.28
C GLU A 97 4.52 -21.82 9.94
N GLU A 98 5.75 -21.86 9.41
CA GLU A 98 6.87 -22.64 10.01
C GLU A 98 7.15 -22.21 11.46
N ARG A 99 7.09 -20.90 11.76
CA ARG A 99 7.32 -20.36 13.10
C ARG A 99 6.13 -20.47 14.03
N GLN A 100 4.95 -20.83 13.52
CA GLN A 100 3.71 -20.78 14.28
C GLN A 100 3.76 -21.72 15.48
N GLU A 101 4.34 -22.91 15.34
CA GLU A 101 4.45 -23.88 16.43
C GLU A 101 5.36 -23.40 17.56
N GLU A 102 6.48 -22.74 17.21
CA GLU A 102 7.42 -22.18 18.17
C GLU A 102 6.77 -21.05 18.97
N VAL A 103 6.12 -20.11 18.27
CA VAL A 103 5.39 -18.99 18.88
C VAL A 103 4.28 -19.50 19.81
N MET A 104 3.56 -20.55 19.41
CA MET A 104 2.52 -21.16 20.24
C MET A 104 3.08 -21.83 21.50
N ARG A 105 4.23 -22.51 21.41
CA ARG A 105 4.92 -23.10 22.57
C ARG A 105 5.39 -22.02 23.55
N GLU A 106 6.03 -20.96 23.06
CA GLU A 106 6.46 -19.83 23.89
C GLU A 106 5.27 -19.13 24.57
N HIS A 107 4.19 -18.91 23.84
CA HIS A 107 2.99 -18.27 24.37
C HIS A 107 2.36 -19.10 25.49
N LYS A 108 2.27 -20.44 25.33
CA LYS A 108 1.79 -21.35 26.39
C LYS A 108 2.65 -21.26 27.64
N LEU A 109 3.98 -21.30 27.51
CA LEU A 109 4.92 -21.19 28.63
C LEU A 109 4.79 -19.83 29.35
N ARG A 110 4.66 -18.73 28.60
CA ARG A 110 4.41 -17.39 29.18
C ARG A 110 3.10 -17.34 29.96
N LYS A 111 2.03 -17.95 29.42
CA LYS A 111 0.73 -18.02 30.10
C LYS A 111 0.82 -18.82 31.41
N GLN A 112 1.53 -19.95 31.40
CA GLN A 112 1.76 -20.74 32.61
C GLN A 112 2.58 -19.98 33.66
N LYS A 113 3.66 -19.29 33.27
CA LYS A 113 4.45 -18.46 34.18
C LYS A 113 3.63 -17.33 34.81
N ARG A 114 2.78 -16.66 34.02
CA ARG A 114 1.84 -15.64 34.52
C ARG A 114 0.81 -16.22 35.50
N ALA A 115 0.30 -17.42 35.22
CA ALA A 115 -0.68 -18.08 36.08
C ALA A 115 -0.12 -18.49 37.45
N LYS A 116 1.19 -18.71 37.56
CA LYS A 116 1.87 -19.01 38.84
C LYS A 116 1.98 -17.80 39.79
N GLY A 117 1.72 -16.57 39.30
CA GLY A 117 1.71 -15.35 40.11
C GLY A 117 3.08 -14.87 40.58
N VAL A 118 3.08 -13.75 41.32
CA VAL A 118 4.29 -13.11 41.86
C VAL A 118 4.95 -13.97 42.95
N ASP A 119 4.14 -14.70 43.72
CA ASP A 119 4.59 -15.56 44.83
C ASP A 119 5.57 -16.66 44.37
N PHE A 120 5.36 -17.24 43.19
CA PHE A 120 6.28 -18.24 42.63
C PHE A 120 7.67 -17.64 42.31
N ILE A 121 7.70 -16.39 41.82
CA ILE A 121 8.96 -15.69 41.48
C ILE A 121 9.70 -15.30 42.76
N LEU A 122 8.96 -14.81 43.78
CA LEU A 122 9.53 -14.46 45.09
C LEU A 122 10.09 -15.69 45.81
N ASP A 123 9.35 -16.80 45.79
CA ASP A 123 9.81 -18.07 46.37
C ASP A 123 11.04 -18.61 45.63
N GLU A 124 11.17 -18.38 44.32
CA GLU A 124 12.33 -18.84 43.54
C GLU A 124 13.62 -18.11 43.94
N ILE A 125 13.52 -16.80 44.21
CA ILE A 125 14.64 -15.88 44.53
C ILE A 125 15.03 -15.93 46.01
N PHE A 126 14.07 -15.90 46.93
CA PHE A 126 14.33 -15.69 48.35
C PHE A 126 14.49 -16.97 49.18
N LEU A 127 13.96 -18.10 48.72
CA LEU A 127 14.01 -19.35 49.50
C LEU A 127 15.10 -20.29 48.99
N THR A 128 15.90 -20.81 49.92
CA THR A 128 16.81 -21.93 49.67
C THR A 128 16.04 -23.23 49.44
N LYS A 129 16.69 -24.26 48.85
CA LYS A 129 16.04 -25.55 48.55
C LYS A 129 15.38 -26.21 49.78
N LYS A 130 15.96 -26.03 50.98
CA LYS A 130 15.41 -26.57 52.24
C LYS A 130 14.18 -25.79 52.72
N GLU A 131 14.15 -24.47 52.53
CA GLU A 131 13.01 -23.64 52.95
C GLU A 131 11.81 -23.81 52.02
N LYS A 132 12.06 -24.06 50.71
CA LYS A 132 11.02 -24.42 49.74
C LYS A 132 10.28 -25.72 50.14
N THR A 133 11.02 -26.76 50.55
CA THR A 133 10.40 -28.03 50.94
C THR A 133 9.61 -27.92 52.24
N ILE A 134 10.05 -27.09 53.19
CA ILE A 134 9.32 -26.81 54.43
C ILE A 134 8.02 -26.05 54.12
N LYS A 135 8.07 -24.97 53.31
CA LYS A 135 6.86 -24.24 52.89
C LYS A 135 5.83 -25.17 52.22
N MET A 136 6.25 -26.03 51.29
CA MET A 136 5.36 -26.99 50.63
C MET A 136 4.69 -27.95 51.61
N ARG A 137 5.42 -28.46 52.62
CA ARG A 137 4.86 -29.31 53.68
C ARG A 137 3.86 -28.56 54.53
N THR A 138 4.19 -27.34 54.98
CA THR A 138 3.27 -26.52 55.80
C THR A 138 1.98 -26.17 55.07
N ILE A 139 2.03 -25.95 53.74
CA ILE A 139 0.84 -25.70 52.93
C ILE A 139 -0.02 -26.97 52.85
N ALA A 140 0.59 -28.13 52.61
CA ALA A 140 -0.11 -29.41 52.58
C ALA A 140 -0.78 -29.73 53.92
N ASP A 141 -0.04 -29.57 55.03
CA ASP A 141 -0.56 -29.79 56.38
C ASP A 141 -1.71 -28.81 56.70
N SER A 142 -1.59 -27.54 56.28
CA SER A 142 -2.66 -26.55 56.45
C SER A 142 -3.92 -26.86 55.64
N GLN A 143 -3.78 -27.48 54.45
CA GLN A 143 -4.92 -27.90 53.64
C GLN A 143 -5.63 -29.11 54.26
N VAL A 144 -4.87 -30.08 54.77
CA VAL A 144 -5.41 -31.24 55.49
C VAL A 144 -6.15 -30.81 56.77
N MET A 145 -5.59 -29.85 57.51
CA MET A 145 -6.25 -29.30 58.70
C MET A 145 -7.52 -28.53 58.36
N LYS A 146 -7.55 -27.80 57.23
CA LYS A 146 -8.77 -27.13 56.75
C LYS A 146 -9.84 -28.12 56.32
N THR A 147 -9.49 -29.19 55.60
CA THR A 147 -10.48 -30.21 55.19
C THR A 147 -11.06 -30.93 56.40
N ASN A 148 -10.25 -31.25 57.41
CA ASN A 148 -10.69 -31.91 58.63
C ASN A 148 -11.60 -31.00 59.49
N ALA A 149 -11.24 -29.71 59.63
CA ALA A 149 -12.08 -28.72 60.31
C ALA A 149 -13.45 -28.52 59.60
N THR A 150 -13.47 -28.62 58.27
CA THR A 150 -14.72 -28.48 57.50
C THR A 150 -15.61 -29.71 57.67
N THR A 151 -15.05 -30.92 57.74
CA THR A 151 -15.81 -32.15 58.01
C THR A 151 -16.34 -32.22 59.45
N GLU A 152 -15.61 -31.72 60.45
CA GLU A 152 -16.09 -31.64 61.84
C GLU A 152 -17.24 -30.63 61.98
N SER A 153 -17.13 -29.45 61.36
CA SER A 153 -18.20 -28.43 61.35
C SER A 153 -19.46 -28.83 60.56
N SER A 154 -19.35 -29.82 59.66
CA SER A 154 -20.48 -30.36 58.90
C SER A 154 -21.28 -31.40 59.68
N SER A 155 -20.70 -31.99 60.73
CA SER A 155 -21.36 -33.00 61.58
C SER A 155 -22.25 -32.40 62.68
N SER A 156 -22.00 -31.14 63.09
CA SER A 156 -22.75 -30.47 64.15
C SER A 156 -24.05 -29.78 63.71
N ASN A 157 -24.29 -29.64 62.39
CA ASN A 157 -25.49 -28.98 61.83
C ASN A 157 -26.55 -29.93 61.25
N ALA A 158 -26.32 -31.24 61.25
CA ALA A 158 -27.26 -32.22 60.68
C ALA A 158 -28.39 -32.65 61.64
N SER A 159 -28.40 -32.20 62.90
CA SER A 159 -29.33 -32.66 63.94
C SER A 159 -30.53 -31.73 64.24
N LYS A 160 -30.73 -30.65 63.47
CA LYS A 160 -31.89 -29.73 63.64
C LYS A 160 -32.68 -29.54 62.33
N LYS A 161 -33.35 -30.59 61.85
CA LYS A 161 -34.56 -30.44 61.01
C LYS A 161 -35.37 -31.74 60.95
N LYS A 162 -36.18 -32.00 61.97
CA LYS A 162 -37.40 -32.82 61.89
C LYS A 162 -38.29 -32.51 63.11
N LYS A 163 -39.54 -32.13 62.82
CA LYS A 163 -40.66 -31.58 63.63
C LYS A 163 -40.97 -30.17 63.12
N GLU A 164 -42.13 -29.84 62.57
CA GLU A 164 -43.47 -30.45 62.45
C GLU A 164 -44.01 -30.20 61.04
#